data_AF-A0A2W4NNV4-F1
#
_entry.id   AF-A0A2W4NNV4-F1
#
_cell.length_a   1.000
_cell.length_b   1.000
_cell.length_c   1.000
_cell.angle_alpha   90.00
_cell.angle_beta   90.00
_cell.angle_gamma   90.00
#
_symmetry.space_group_name_H-M   'P 1'
#
loop_
_entity.id
_entity.type
_entity.pdbx_description
1 polymer ?
#
loop_
_entity_poly.entity_id
_entity_poly.type
_entity_poly.pdbx_seq_one_letter_code
_entity_poly.pdbx_strand_id
1 'polypeptide(L)'
;TELRAGEAALPRLRLDPELAALDEAEFARLTRRALSHYGDLVRLAASPLTRLPRIDERLAARGAPDHPVERAVELQALLREAIERLKPREGGDFGTSDAWRYYNALYFPYVAGVKPYRRRADTNGLDPTARQALAWFDTQVPQRTLHNWQNAAARLVAQDLRANWQ
;
A
#
# COMPACT_ATOMS: atom_id res chain seq x y z
N THR A 1 -44.15 -9.49 27.55
CA THR A 1 -42.85 -8.91 27.96
C THR A 1 -41.95 -8.94 26.75
N GLU A 2 -41.50 -7.76 26.34
CA GLU A 2 -40.97 -7.42 25.03
C GLU A 2 -39.63 -8.08 24.69
N LEU A 3 -39.52 -8.60 23.46
CA LEU A 3 -38.25 -8.89 22.79
C LEU A 3 -37.63 -7.56 22.35
N ARG A 4 -36.67 -7.04 23.12
CA ARG A 4 -35.81 -5.95 22.64
C ARG A 4 -34.83 -6.51 21.61
N ALA A 5 -35.16 -6.34 20.34
CA ALA A 5 -34.20 -6.41 19.25
C ALA A 5 -33.20 -5.25 19.42
N GLY A 6 -31.98 -5.57 19.82
CA GLY A 6 -30.86 -4.65 19.71
C GLY A 6 -30.46 -4.55 18.25
N GLU A 7 -31.08 -3.65 17.49
CA GLU A 7 -30.52 -3.16 16.24
C GLU A 7 -29.23 -2.41 16.58
N ALA A 8 -28.10 -3.15 16.56
CA ALA A 8 -26.80 -2.53 16.42
C ALA A 8 -26.82 -1.77 15.09
N ALA A 9 -26.98 -0.45 15.17
CA ALA A 9 -26.92 0.43 14.02
C ALA A 9 -25.53 0.29 13.39
N LEU A 10 -25.45 -0.52 12.32
CA LEU A 10 -24.31 -0.54 11.43
C LEU A 10 -24.01 0.92 11.03
N PRO A 11 -22.76 1.40 11.20
CA PRO A 11 -22.38 2.69 10.66
C PRO A 11 -22.66 2.65 9.15
N ARG A 12 -23.58 3.49 8.68
CA ARG A 12 -23.80 3.67 7.24
C ARG A 12 -22.46 4.03 6.64
N LEU A 13 -21.93 3.19 5.73
CA LEU A 13 -20.71 3.46 4.98
C LEU A 13 -20.79 4.88 4.42
N ARG A 14 -20.02 5.80 5.00
CA ARG A 14 -19.97 7.16 4.49
C ARG A 14 -18.81 7.19 3.50
N LEU A 15 -19.11 6.80 2.26
CA LEU A 15 -18.18 7.03 1.17
C LEU A 15 -17.88 8.53 1.13
N ASP A 16 -16.62 8.90 1.30
CA ASP A 16 -16.20 10.29 1.22
C ASP A 16 -16.49 10.82 -0.19
N PRO A 17 -17.39 11.80 -0.35
CA PRO A 17 -17.82 12.28 -1.67
C PRO A 17 -16.65 12.83 -2.49
N GLU A 18 -15.62 13.38 -1.85
CA GLU A 18 -14.45 13.91 -2.55
C GLU A 18 -13.63 12.77 -3.14
N LEU A 19 -13.39 11.69 -2.39
CA LEU A 19 -12.66 10.53 -2.88
C LEU A 19 -13.42 9.79 -3.99
N ALA A 20 -14.75 9.73 -3.87
CA ALA A 20 -15.63 9.12 -4.86
C ALA A 20 -15.64 9.90 -6.19
N ALA A 21 -15.50 11.22 -6.14
CA ALA A 21 -15.51 12.10 -7.30
C ALA A 21 -14.19 12.12 -8.07
N LEU A 22 -13.08 11.62 -7.48
CA LEU A 22 -11.79 11.62 -8.15
C LEU A 22 -11.82 10.74 -9.41
N ASP A 23 -11.17 11.19 -10.48
CA ASP A 23 -10.90 10.31 -11.61
C ASP A 23 -9.81 9.26 -11.26
N GLU A 24 -9.61 8.30 -12.15
CA GLU A 24 -8.60 7.24 -11.94
C GLU A 24 -7.17 7.80 -11.86
N ALA A 25 -6.85 8.84 -12.62
CA ALA A 25 -5.51 9.40 -12.69
C ALA A 25 -5.15 10.16 -11.39
N GLU A 26 -6.11 10.91 -10.85
CA GLU A 26 -6.00 11.62 -9.59
C GLU A 26 -5.91 10.65 -8.41
N PHE A 27 -6.75 9.62 -8.40
CA PHE A 27 -6.64 8.58 -7.38
C PHE A 27 -5.28 7.87 -7.43
N ALA A 28 -4.81 7.49 -8.62
CA ALA A 28 -3.49 6.88 -8.77
C ALA A 28 -2.34 7.81 -8.34
N ARG A 29 -2.50 9.13 -8.50
CA ARG A 29 -1.53 10.13 -8.02
C ARG A 29 -1.50 10.16 -6.49
N LEU A 30 -2.65 10.13 -5.82
CA LEU A 30 -2.73 10.03 -4.36
C LEU A 30 -2.13 8.71 -3.86
N THR A 31 -2.43 7.58 -4.51
CA THR A 31 -1.86 6.28 -4.15
C THR A 31 -0.35 6.27 -4.29
N ARG A 32 0.20 6.80 -5.39
CA ARG A 32 1.65 6.94 -5.57
C ARG A 32 2.28 7.78 -4.47
N ARG A 33 1.66 8.90 -4.10
CA ARG A 33 2.15 9.77 -3.02
C ARG A 33 2.14 9.03 -1.68
N ALA A 34 1.07 8.30 -1.37
CA ALA A 34 0.98 7.49 -0.16
C ALA A 34 2.04 6.37 -0.13
N LEU A 35 2.27 5.66 -1.24
CA LEU A 35 3.35 4.67 -1.38
C LEU A 35 4.74 5.29 -1.11
N SER A 36 5.01 6.48 -1.64
CA SER A 36 6.27 7.18 -1.37
C SER A 36 6.44 7.61 0.10
N HIS A 37 5.35 7.69 0.84
CA HIS A 37 5.29 8.00 2.27
C HIS A 37 5.15 6.75 3.15
N TYR A 38 5.21 5.54 2.58
CA TYR A 38 4.87 4.30 3.27
C TYR A 38 5.57 4.13 4.63
N GLY A 39 6.86 4.51 4.72
CA GLY A 39 7.65 4.43 5.95
C GLY A 39 7.46 5.59 6.95
N ASP A 40 6.54 6.52 6.70
CA ASP A 40 6.30 7.72 7.51
C ASP A 40 4.80 7.84 7.85
N LEU A 41 4.41 7.35 9.03
CA LEU A 41 3.02 7.36 9.48
C LEU A 41 2.44 8.77 9.61
N VAL A 42 3.26 9.77 9.95
CA VAL A 42 2.80 11.16 10.06
C VAL A 42 2.39 11.69 8.69
N ARG A 43 3.20 11.40 7.66
CA ARG A 43 2.85 11.76 6.27
C ARG A 43 1.71 10.93 5.70
N LEU A 44 1.55 9.68 6.12
CA LEU A 44 0.39 8.86 5.74
C LEU A 44 -0.89 9.37 6.39
N ALA A 45 -0.85 9.83 7.65
CA ALA A 45 -2.00 10.41 8.34
C ALA A 45 -2.58 11.63 7.60
N ALA A 46 -1.73 12.39 6.92
CA ALA A 46 -2.14 13.53 6.08
C ALA A 46 -2.66 13.13 4.69
N SER A 47 -2.62 11.85 4.32
CA SER A 47 -3.14 11.39 3.04
C SER A 47 -4.67 11.42 3.03
N PRO A 48 -5.32 11.95 1.96
CA PRO A 48 -6.76 11.80 1.78
C PRO A 48 -7.21 10.34 1.76
N LEU A 49 -6.32 9.41 1.39
CA LEU A 49 -6.58 7.97 1.41
C LEU A 49 -6.72 7.39 2.84
N THR A 50 -6.62 8.18 3.90
CA THR A 50 -7.03 7.70 5.23
C THR A 50 -8.56 7.64 5.36
N ARG A 51 -9.30 8.28 4.46
CA ARG A 51 -10.78 8.34 4.44
C ARG A 51 -11.44 7.23 3.62
N LEU A 52 -10.74 6.14 3.30
CA LEU A 52 -11.37 5.01 2.58
C LEU A 52 -12.40 4.33 3.48
N PRO A 53 -13.56 3.92 2.95
CA PRO A 53 -14.57 3.18 3.73
C PRO A 53 -14.00 1.91 4.37
N ARG A 54 -13.12 1.21 3.65
CA ARG A 54 -12.45 0.00 4.13
C ARG A 54 -11.62 0.23 5.40
N ILE A 55 -11.13 1.45 5.63
CA ILE A 55 -10.44 1.82 6.88
C ILE A 55 -11.44 1.90 8.03
N ASP A 56 -12.59 2.55 7.82
CA ASP A 56 -13.65 2.63 8.84
C ASP A 56 -14.11 1.24 9.27
N GLU A 57 -14.29 0.33 8.32
CA GLU A 57 -14.66 -1.07 8.58
C GLU A 57 -13.62 -1.79 9.45
N ARG A 58 -12.33 -1.66 9.12
CA ARG A 58 -11.24 -2.31 9.85
C ARG A 58 -11.11 -1.75 11.27
N LEU A 59 -11.25 -0.43 11.42
CA LEU A 59 -11.25 0.22 12.73
C LEU A 59 -12.43 -0.24 13.59
N ALA A 60 -13.63 -0.28 13.03
CA ALA A 60 -14.83 -0.74 13.71
C ALA A 60 -14.73 -2.23 14.12
N ALA A 61 -14.27 -3.09 13.20
CA ALA A 61 -14.15 -4.53 13.42
C ALA A 61 -13.18 -4.88 14.58
N ARG A 62 -12.13 -4.08 14.78
CA ARG A 62 -11.16 -4.28 15.87
C ARG A 62 -11.45 -3.44 17.12
N GLY A 63 -12.50 -2.61 17.10
CA GLY A 63 -12.84 -1.70 18.20
C GLY A 63 -11.78 -0.62 18.46
N ALA A 64 -11.00 -0.23 17.46
CA ALA A 64 -9.98 0.81 17.61
C ALA A 64 -10.60 2.21 17.57
N PRO A 65 -10.00 3.19 18.27
CA PRO A 65 -10.43 4.57 18.17
C PRO A 65 -10.16 5.14 16.76
N ASP A 66 -11.06 6.00 16.29
CA ASP A 66 -10.93 6.69 15.01
C ASP A 66 -9.99 7.90 15.13
N HIS A 67 -8.69 7.63 15.29
CA HIS A 67 -7.64 8.63 15.40
C HIS A 67 -6.76 8.67 14.13
N PRO A 68 -6.16 9.82 13.77
CA PRO A 68 -5.35 9.95 12.56
C PRO A 68 -4.23 8.90 12.42
N VAL A 69 -3.58 8.54 13.53
CA VAL A 69 -2.52 7.52 13.55
C VAL A 69 -3.08 6.13 13.24
N GLU A 70 -4.22 5.77 13.81
CA GLU A 70 -4.86 4.47 13.55
C GLU A 70 -5.31 4.35 12.10
N ARG A 71 -5.88 5.42 11.52
CA ARG A 71 -6.21 5.47 10.09
C ARG A 71 -4.96 5.36 9.21
N ALA A 72 -3.83 5.96 9.62
CA ALA A 72 -2.56 5.85 8.91
C ALA A 72 -1.99 4.43 8.94
N VAL A 73 -2.10 3.74 10.10
CA VAL A 73 -1.72 2.33 10.24
C VAL A 73 -2.57 1.44 9.33
N GLU A 74 -3.88 1.67 9.29
CA GLU A 74 -4.77 0.91 8.39
C GLU A 74 -4.49 1.21 6.91
N LEU A 75 -4.22 2.47 6.55
CA LEU A 75 -3.77 2.81 5.19
C LEU A 75 -2.46 2.11 4.83
N GLN A 76 -1.48 2.09 5.74
CA GLN A 76 -0.22 1.39 5.53
C GLN A 76 -0.46 -0.11 5.31
N ALA A 77 -1.33 -0.73 6.11
CA ALA A 77 -1.70 -2.14 5.98
C ALA A 77 -2.39 -2.42 4.63
N LEU A 78 -3.37 -1.59 4.22
CA LEU A 78 -4.05 -1.74 2.94
C LEU A 78 -3.09 -1.61 1.74
N LEU A 79 -2.18 -0.63 1.78
CA LEU A 79 -1.15 -0.47 0.75
C LEU A 79 -0.24 -1.70 0.68
N ARG A 80 0.17 -2.24 1.83
CA ARG A 80 0.98 -3.46 1.89
C ARG A 80 0.23 -4.63 1.28
N GLU A 81 -1.00 -4.88 1.70
CA GLU A 81 -1.82 -5.97 1.18
C GLU A 81 -2.04 -5.87 -0.34
N ALA A 82 -2.23 -4.65 -0.86
CA ALA A 82 -2.35 -4.42 -2.29
C ALA A 82 -1.04 -4.68 -3.04
N ILE A 83 0.12 -4.33 -2.45
CA ILE A 83 1.43 -4.72 -3.00
C ILE A 83 1.59 -6.23 -3.01
N GLU A 84 1.26 -6.92 -1.91
CA GLU A 84 1.35 -8.38 -1.80
C GLU A 84 0.49 -9.09 -2.85
N ARG A 85 -0.68 -8.55 -3.19
CA ARG A 85 -1.53 -9.06 -4.29
C ARG A 85 -0.91 -8.94 -5.68
N LEU A 86 0.11 -8.11 -5.88
CA LEU A 86 0.87 -8.05 -7.13
C LEU A 86 1.83 -9.23 -7.31
N LYS A 87 2.08 -10.00 -6.24
CA LYS A 87 2.94 -11.18 -6.30
C LYS A 87 2.35 -12.21 -7.27
N PRO A 88 3.15 -12.85 -8.13
CA PRO A 88 2.66 -13.89 -9.01
C PRO A 88 2.02 -15.04 -8.22
N ARG A 89 0.90 -15.60 -8.72
CA ARG A 89 0.12 -16.64 -8.03
C ARG A 89 0.92 -17.92 -7.74
N GLU A 90 1.89 -18.24 -8.58
CA GLU A 90 2.79 -19.39 -8.44
C GLU A 90 4.10 -19.05 -7.69
N GLY A 91 4.23 -17.82 -7.18
CA GLY A 91 5.50 -17.27 -6.72
C GLY A 91 5.87 -17.59 -5.27
N GLY A 92 7.09 -18.13 -5.06
CA GLY A 92 7.74 -18.38 -3.75
C GLY A 92 8.25 -17.11 -3.04
N ASP A 93 9.43 -17.09 -2.42
CA ASP A 93 9.85 -15.95 -1.58
C ASP A 93 10.41 -14.75 -2.38
N PHE A 94 11.09 -14.99 -3.50
CA PHE A 94 11.61 -13.95 -4.40
C PHE A 94 11.78 -14.46 -5.83
N GLY A 95 11.49 -13.60 -6.81
CA GLY A 95 11.74 -13.85 -8.22
C GLY A 95 12.13 -12.59 -8.98
N THR A 96 12.88 -12.74 -10.05
CA THR A 96 13.41 -11.62 -10.88
C THR A 96 12.80 -11.55 -12.27
N SER A 97 11.88 -12.46 -12.61
CA SER A 97 11.21 -12.46 -13.91
C SER A 97 10.33 -11.22 -14.09
N ASP A 98 9.94 -10.93 -15.33
CA ASP A 98 9.05 -9.81 -15.65
C ASP A 98 7.77 -9.81 -14.79
N ALA A 99 7.18 -10.97 -14.50
CA ALA A 99 5.99 -11.11 -13.66
C ALA A 99 6.14 -10.55 -12.22
N TRP A 100 7.37 -10.50 -11.70
CA TRP A 100 7.67 -10.03 -10.34
C TRP A 100 7.95 -8.52 -10.27
N ARG A 101 8.15 -7.86 -11.42
CA ARG A 101 8.72 -6.51 -11.48
C ARG A 101 7.94 -5.49 -10.68
N TYR A 102 6.60 -5.54 -10.72
CA TYR A 102 5.75 -4.56 -10.04
C TYR A 102 5.71 -4.77 -8.54
N TYR A 103 5.62 -6.03 -8.10
CA TYR A 103 5.78 -6.39 -6.69
C TYR A 103 7.15 -5.93 -6.18
N ASN A 104 8.24 -6.35 -6.82
CA ASN A 104 9.59 -6.01 -6.37
C ASN A 104 9.83 -4.50 -6.32
N ALA A 105 9.39 -3.77 -7.36
CA ALA A 105 9.59 -2.32 -7.49
C ALA A 105 8.92 -1.51 -6.36
N LEU A 106 7.89 -2.06 -5.72
CA LEU A 106 7.22 -1.43 -4.57
C LEU A 106 7.65 -2.05 -3.24
N TYR A 107 7.61 -3.39 -3.13
CA TYR A 107 7.85 -4.10 -1.88
C TYR A 107 9.23 -3.80 -1.31
N PHE A 108 10.29 -4.00 -2.09
CA PHE A 108 11.64 -3.83 -1.54
C PHE A 108 11.95 -2.37 -1.19
N PRO A 109 11.67 -1.38 -2.07
CA PRO A 109 11.95 0.02 -1.74
C PRO A 109 11.12 0.58 -0.59
N TYR A 110 9.84 0.21 -0.49
CA TYR A 110 8.91 0.83 0.45
C TYR A 110 8.65 -0.02 1.69
N VAL A 111 8.42 -1.33 1.52
CA VAL A 111 8.07 -2.23 2.63
C VAL A 111 9.31 -2.77 3.33
N ALA A 112 10.27 -3.32 2.57
CA ALA A 112 11.51 -3.87 3.12
C ALA A 112 12.59 -2.81 3.38
N GLY A 113 12.35 -1.55 3.03
CA GLY A 113 13.26 -0.43 3.30
C GLY A 113 14.57 -0.45 2.51
N VAL A 114 14.65 -1.25 1.43
CA VAL A 114 15.80 -1.29 0.54
C VAL A 114 15.95 0.06 -0.16
N LYS A 115 17.18 0.56 -0.30
CA LYS A 115 17.44 1.85 -0.95
C LYS A 115 18.31 1.67 -2.21
N PRO A 116 17.71 1.25 -3.35
CA PRO A 116 18.44 1.09 -4.61
C PRO A 116 19.15 2.39 -5.01
N TYR A 117 20.31 2.28 -5.64
CA TYR A 117 21.10 3.40 -6.18
C TYR A 117 21.55 4.46 -5.16
N ARG A 118 21.40 4.21 -3.85
CA ARG A 118 22.00 5.06 -2.83
C ARG A 118 23.51 4.78 -2.83
N ARG A 119 24.34 5.82 -3.01
CA ARG A 119 25.82 5.72 -3.14
C ARG A 119 26.55 4.98 -2.00
N ARG A 120 25.90 4.73 -0.86
CA ARG A 120 26.34 3.86 0.25
C ARG A 120 25.09 3.24 0.88
N ALA A 121 24.49 2.26 0.22
CA ALA A 121 23.40 1.51 0.81
C ALA A 121 23.94 0.76 2.03
N ASP A 122 23.41 1.08 3.21
CA ASP A 122 23.68 0.28 4.40
C ASP A 122 22.93 -1.04 4.23
N THR A 123 23.67 -2.13 4.11
CA THR A 123 23.14 -3.49 4.00
C THR A 123 23.06 -4.18 5.35
N ASN A 124 23.57 -3.55 6.42
CA ASN A 124 23.44 -4.05 7.77
C ASN A 124 21.96 -4.04 8.18
N GLY A 125 21.46 -5.18 8.62
CA GLY A 125 20.06 -5.36 9.00
C GLY A 125 19.12 -5.77 7.86
N LEU A 126 19.58 -5.85 6.60
CA LEU A 126 18.79 -6.48 5.54
C LEU A 126 18.76 -8.00 5.73
N ASP A 127 17.62 -8.63 5.51
CA ASP A 127 17.54 -10.08 5.41
C ASP A 127 18.20 -10.58 4.10
N PRO A 128 18.43 -11.91 3.95
CA PRO A 128 19.04 -12.46 2.73
C PRO A 128 18.29 -12.11 1.44
N THR A 129 16.96 -12.10 1.48
CA THR A 129 16.10 -11.82 0.32
C THR A 129 16.21 -10.36 -0.11
N ALA A 130 16.21 -9.43 0.84
CA ALA A 130 16.38 -8.01 0.60
C ALA A 130 17.77 -7.68 0.03
N ARG A 131 18.83 -8.39 0.46
CA ARG A 131 20.15 -8.30 -0.17
C ARG A 131 20.16 -8.79 -1.61
N GLN A 132 19.49 -9.92 -1.88
CA GLN A 132 19.37 -10.45 -3.23
C GLN A 132 18.61 -9.49 -4.16
N ALA A 133 17.52 -8.89 -3.66
CA ALA A 133 16.77 -7.88 -4.39
C ALA A 133 17.59 -6.63 -4.67
N LEU A 134 18.37 -6.13 -3.69
CA LEU A 134 19.27 -5.00 -3.89
C LEU A 134 20.29 -5.28 -4.99
N ALA A 135 20.94 -6.44 -4.95
CA ALA A 135 21.89 -6.84 -5.98
C ALA A 135 21.23 -6.91 -7.37
N TRP A 136 20.00 -7.42 -7.46
CA TRP A 136 19.22 -7.43 -8.70
C TRP A 136 18.91 -6.02 -9.21
N PHE A 137 18.48 -5.09 -8.34
CA PHE A 137 18.25 -3.71 -8.74
C PHE A 137 19.52 -3.05 -9.28
N ASP A 138 20.65 -3.24 -8.62
CA ASP A 138 21.90 -2.59 -9.02
C ASP A 138 22.47 -3.17 -10.33
N THR A 139 22.23 -4.45 -10.62
CA THR A 139 22.82 -5.15 -11.77
C THR A 139 21.92 -5.23 -13.00
N GLN A 140 20.60 -5.32 -12.82
CA GLN A 140 19.66 -5.63 -13.92
C GLN A 140 18.61 -4.56 -14.16
N VAL A 141 18.42 -3.62 -13.24
CA VAL A 141 17.34 -2.63 -13.33
C VAL A 141 17.97 -1.24 -13.41
N PRO A 142 17.87 -0.53 -14.54
CA PRO A 142 18.24 0.88 -14.58
C PRO A 142 17.33 1.72 -13.68
N GLN A 143 17.85 2.79 -13.06
CA GLN A 143 17.07 3.65 -12.17
C GLN A 143 15.80 4.21 -12.83
N ARG A 144 15.88 4.62 -14.10
CA ARG A 144 14.71 5.08 -14.87
C ARG A 144 13.66 3.97 -15.03
N THR A 145 14.09 2.73 -15.24
CA THR A 145 13.22 1.57 -15.34
C THR A 145 12.51 1.30 -14.03
N LEU A 146 13.23 1.36 -12.89
CA LEU A 146 12.61 1.25 -11.56
C LEU A 146 11.50 2.30 -11.39
N HIS A 147 11.78 3.56 -11.69
CA HIS A 147 10.76 4.62 -11.58
C HIS A 147 9.55 4.39 -12.49
N ASN A 148 9.75 3.90 -13.71
CA ASN A 148 8.66 3.55 -14.62
C ASN A 148 7.80 2.40 -14.06
N TRP A 149 8.45 1.36 -13.51
CA TRP A 149 7.74 0.26 -12.88
C TRP A 149 6.99 0.69 -11.62
N GLN A 150 7.57 1.54 -10.78
CA GLN A 150 6.89 2.12 -9.61
C GLN A 150 5.65 2.91 -10.03
N ASN A 151 5.74 3.71 -11.10
CA ASN A 151 4.60 4.47 -11.62
C ASN A 151 3.48 3.57 -12.14
N ALA A 152 3.81 2.51 -12.86
CA ALA A 152 2.85 1.53 -13.35
C ALA A 152 2.23 0.71 -12.21
N ALA A 153 3.05 0.22 -11.29
CA ALA A 153 2.62 -0.56 -10.14
C ALA A 153 1.71 0.26 -9.20
N ALA A 154 2.00 1.55 -8.99
CA ALA A 154 1.13 2.42 -8.21
C ALA A 154 -0.29 2.57 -8.82
N ARG A 155 -0.42 2.49 -10.15
CA ARG A 155 -1.74 2.47 -10.81
C ARG A 155 -2.47 1.15 -10.55
N LEU A 156 -1.77 0.02 -10.56
CA LEU A 156 -2.35 -1.29 -10.23
C LEU A 156 -2.83 -1.33 -8.77
N VAL A 157 -2.01 -0.83 -7.84
CA VAL A 157 -2.42 -0.68 -6.43
C VAL A 157 -3.64 0.23 -6.31
N ALA A 158 -3.69 1.35 -7.05
CA ALA A 158 -4.83 2.25 -7.03
C ALA A 158 -6.12 1.58 -7.53
N GLN A 159 -6.04 0.80 -8.62
CA GLN A 159 -7.15 0.02 -9.14
C GLN A 159 -7.62 -1.04 -8.15
N ASP A 160 -6.69 -1.76 -7.52
CA ASP A 160 -6.99 -2.77 -6.51
C ASP A 160 -7.67 -2.16 -5.27
N LEU A 161 -7.16 -1.02 -4.76
CA LEU A 161 -7.83 -0.31 -3.67
C LEU A 161 -9.25 0.11 -4.04
N ARG A 162 -9.47 0.56 -5.28
CA ARG A 162 -10.81 0.93 -5.76
C ARG A 162 -11.74 -0.26 -5.95
N ALA A 163 -11.22 -1.41 -6.36
CA ALA A 163 -12.03 -2.61 -6.51
C ALA A 163 -12.44 -3.19 -5.15
N ASN A 164 -11.63 -2.99 -4.11
CA ASN A 164 -11.79 -3.62 -2.79
C ASN A 164 -12.34 -2.66 -1.70
N TRP A 165 -12.74 -1.43 -2.03
CA TRP A 165 -13.29 -0.45 -1.09
C TRP A 165 -14.80 -0.17 -1.26
N GLN A 166 -15.45 -0.89 -2.20
CA GLN A 166 -16.89 -0.83 -2.47
C GLN A 166 -17.60 -1.84 -1.59
#